data_AF-A0A2G5QLA5-F1
#
_entry.id   AF-A0A2G5QLA5-F1
#
_cell.length_a   1.000
_cell.length_b   1.000
_cell.length_c   1.000
_cell.angle_alpha   90.00
_cell.angle_beta   90.00
_cell.angle_gamma   90.00
#
_symmetry.space_group_name_H-M   'P 1'
#
loop_
_entity.id
_entity.type
_entity.pdbx_description
1 polymer ?
#
loop_
_entity_poly.entity_id
_entity_poly.type
_entity_poly.pdbx_seq_one_letter_code
_entity_poly.pdbx_strand_id
1 'polypeptide(L)'
;MSTCRDILTDAYREIGSYANEAMSAADERNGMRRFNALMDDLAGLGVGEKLRDVDLALYPEIDAACMPNNLRLLASTGGINLSFPVAPENGSRFSVVDVNGMFAASPVTISRNGRKVEGAVADLTANTAGFNRTWMYRADLADWRRVTELSSNDEFPLARDCEDAFTVMLAMRLAPTDGASVQGETTVAFQRAQGALRARHRQVRNVYVDPVLTRRGYQAFPQGLNPWPR
;
A
#
# COMPACT_ATOMS: atom_id res chain seq x y z
N MET A 1 11.44 -13.38 9.38
CA MET A 1 11.30 -12.01 8.86
C MET A 1 11.62 -11.06 9.99
N SER A 2 12.13 -9.88 9.66
CA SER A 2 12.44 -8.88 10.68
C SER A 2 11.15 -8.26 11.24
N THR A 3 11.23 -7.81 12.48
CA THR A 3 10.21 -6.99 13.12
C THR A 3 10.41 -5.52 12.76
N CYS A 4 9.39 -4.70 12.94
CA CYS A 4 9.53 -3.25 12.76
C CYS A 4 10.63 -2.65 13.67
N ARG A 5 10.83 -3.25 14.86
CA ARG A 5 11.92 -2.89 15.78
C ARG A 5 13.31 -3.16 15.21
N ASP A 6 13.49 -4.25 14.47
CA ASP A 6 14.78 -4.59 13.86
C ASP A 6 15.15 -3.54 12.80
N ILE A 7 14.22 -3.19 11.92
CA ILE A 7 14.39 -2.15 10.89
C ILE A 7 14.73 -0.79 11.52
N LEU A 8 14.04 -0.44 12.61
CA LEU A 8 14.34 0.78 13.37
C LEU A 8 15.75 0.77 13.93
N THR A 9 16.15 -0.33 14.55
CA THR A 9 17.47 -0.48 15.16
C THR A 9 18.56 -0.35 14.11
N ASP A 10 18.38 -0.98 12.95
CA ASP A 10 19.32 -0.91 11.83
C ASP A 10 19.38 0.52 11.25
N ALA A 11 18.26 1.23 11.17
CA ALA A 11 18.25 2.63 10.69
C ALA A 11 18.99 3.57 11.66
N TYR A 12 18.84 3.40 12.96
CA TYR A 12 19.58 4.18 13.96
C TYR A 12 21.08 3.86 13.97
N ARG A 13 21.45 2.62 13.65
CA ARG A 13 22.85 2.21 13.47
C ARG A 13 23.47 2.79 12.21
N GLU A 14 22.71 2.83 11.11
CA GLU A 14 23.15 3.45 9.85
C GLU A 14 23.48 4.94 10.03
N ILE A 15 22.76 5.65 10.89
CA ILE A 15 23.04 7.05 11.24
C ILE A 15 24.27 7.19 12.18
N GLY A 16 24.65 6.11 12.85
CA GLY A 16 25.72 6.11 13.85
C GLY A 16 25.30 6.61 15.23
N SER A 17 24.00 6.84 15.47
CA SER A 17 23.49 7.29 16.77
C SER A 17 23.60 6.19 17.85
N TYR A 18 23.48 4.92 17.44
CA TYR A 18 23.46 3.77 18.34
C TYR A 18 24.42 2.66 17.90
N ALA A 19 25.71 2.99 17.77
CA ALA A 19 26.73 2.09 17.21
C ALA A 19 26.72 0.68 17.84
N ASN A 20 26.57 0.55 19.16
CA ASN A 20 26.40 -0.72 19.87
C ASN A 20 25.47 -0.63 21.08
N GLU A 21 24.84 0.53 21.30
CA GLU A 21 23.99 0.78 22.46
C GLU A 21 22.53 0.42 22.18
N ALA A 22 21.80 0.08 23.25
CA ALA A 22 20.38 -0.18 23.14
C ALA A 22 19.61 1.13 22.90
N MET A 23 18.70 1.12 21.93
CA MET A 23 17.83 2.26 21.63
C MET A 23 16.99 2.64 22.85
N SER A 24 16.94 3.95 23.16
CA SER A 24 16.11 4.46 24.25
C SER A 24 14.61 4.33 23.93
N ALA A 25 13.77 4.24 24.97
CA ALA A 25 12.31 4.16 24.78
C ALA A 25 11.71 5.43 24.15
N ALA A 26 12.36 6.59 24.32
CA ALA A 26 11.94 7.83 23.68
C ALA A 26 12.23 7.82 22.18
N ASP A 27 13.39 7.29 21.79
CA ASP A 27 13.80 7.18 20.39
C ASP A 27 13.02 6.09 19.68
N GLU A 28 12.72 4.97 20.33
CA GLU A 28 11.81 3.96 19.79
C GLU A 28 10.45 4.58 19.43
N ARG A 29 9.90 5.43 20.31
CA ARG A 29 8.61 6.11 20.08
C ARG A 29 8.69 7.10 18.91
N ASN A 30 9.76 7.88 18.82
CA ASN A 30 9.97 8.85 17.74
C ASN A 30 10.23 8.17 16.40
N GLY A 31 11.05 7.12 16.40
CA GLY A 31 11.33 6.28 15.25
C GLY A 31 10.08 5.58 14.73
N MET A 32 9.29 4.94 15.59
CA MET A 32 8.01 4.32 15.19
C MET A 32 7.03 5.33 14.58
N ARG A 33 6.97 6.57 15.10
CA ARG A 33 6.15 7.63 14.50
C ARG A 33 6.57 7.94 13.07
N ARG A 34 7.88 8.04 12.81
CA ARG A 34 8.42 8.32 11.47
C ARG A 34 8.31 7.13 10.54
N PHE A 35 8.47 5.92 11.07
CA PHE A 35 8.28 4.68 10.35
C PHE A 35 6.83 4.54 9.90
N ASN A 36 5.85 4.72 10.79
CA ASN A 36 4.43 4.70 10.43
C ASN A 36 4.09 5.79 9.40
N ALA A 37 4.63 7.01 9.55
CA ALA A 37 4.46 8.04 8.52
C ALA A 37 5.10 7.65 7.17
N LEU A 38 6.23 6.94 7.17
CA LEU A 38 6.85 6.42 5.95
C LEU A 38 6.01 5.30 5.30
N MET A 39 5.39 4.44 6.13
CA MET A 39 4.46 3.40 5.71
C MET A 39 3.15 3.99 5.16
N ASP A 40 2.71 5.14 5.67
CA ASP A 40 1.57 5.88 5.09
C ASP A 40 1.95 6.50 3.73
N ASP A 41 3.18 7.01 3.61
CA ASP A 41 3.74 7.55 2.38
C ASP A 41 4.06 6.46 1.32
N LEU A 42 3.90 5.17 1.66
CA LEU A 42 4.18 4.00 0.81
C LEU A 42 3.60 4.15 -0.61
N ALA A 43 2.43 4.77 -0.75
CA ALA A 43 1.82 5.09 -2.05
C ALA A 43 2.67 6.03 -2.92
N GLY A 44 3.18 7.12 -2.32
CA GLY A 44 4.01 8.12 -3.01
C GLY A 44 5.41 7.61 -3.33
N LEU A 45 5.83 6.55 -2.62
CA LEU A 45 7.12 5.89 -2.81
C LEU A 45 7.10 4.87 -3.97
N GLY A 46 5.94 4.68 -4.61
CA GLY A 46 5.77 3.83 -5.78
C GLY A 46 5.51 2.36 -5.46
N VAL A 47 5.01 2.07 -4.25
CA VAL A 47 4.50 0.75 -3.89
C VAL A 47 2.99 0.70 -4.07
N GLY A 48 2.55 -0.15 -5.00
CA GLY A 48 1.14 -0.32 -5.37
C GLY A 48 0.56 0.91 -6.07
N GLU A 49 -0.68 0.81 -6.54
CA GLU A 49 -1.38 1.94 -7.15
C GLU A 49 -2.15 2.76 -6.11
N LYS A 50 -2.31 4.06 -6.38
CA LYS A 50 -3.09 4.97 -5.53
C LYS A 50 -4.48 4.39 -5.28
N LEU A 51 -4.90 4.39 -4.02
CA LEU A 51 -6.23 3.96 -3.64
C LEU A 51 -7.28 4.91 -4.24
N ARG A 52 -8.31 4.34 -4.84
CA ARG A 52 -9.51 5.06 -5.24
C ARG A 52 -10.51 5.05 -4.08
N ASP A 53 -10.92 6.23 -3.65
CA ASP A 53 -11.94 6.37 -2.62
C ASP A 53 -13.33 6.08 -3.18
N VAL A 54 -14.12 5.28 -2.47
CA VAL A 54 -15.49 4.87 -2.83
C VAL A 54 -16.32 4.77 -1.57
N ASP A 55 -17.55 5.28 -1.61
CA ASP A 55 -18.62 4.93 -0.67
C ASP A 55 -19.65 4.02 -1.38
N LEU A 56 -19.93 2.84 -0.82
CA LEU A 56 -20.90 1.89 -1.38
C LEU A 56 -22.33 2.45 -1.41
N ALA A 57 -22.66 3.39 -0.53
CA ALA A 57 -23.96 4.04 -0.55
C ALA A 57 -24.15 4.91 -1.81
N LEU A 58 -23.05 5.43 -2.36
CA LEU A 58 -23.05 6.29 -3.55
C LEU A 58 -22.78 5.53 -4.85
N TYR A 59 -22.15 4.36 -4.75
CA TYR A 59 -21.74 3.53 -5.90
C TYR A 59 -22.25 2.09 -5.75
N PRO A 60 -23.57 1.86 -5.87
CA PRO A 60 -24.18 0.54 -5.69
C PRO A 60 -23.77 -0.48 -6.76
N GLU A 61 -23.17 -0.04 -7.87
CA GLU A 61 -22.63 -0.91 -8.91
C GLU A 61 -21.41 -1.71 -8.46
N ILE A 62 -20.76 -1.31 -7.37
CA ILE A 62 -19.63 -2.05 -6.80
C ILE A 62 -20.19 -3.13 -5.87
N ASP A 63 -20.04 -4.37 -6.28
CA ASP A 63 -20.46 -5.52 -5.49
C ASP A 63 -19.56 -5.66 -4.25
N ALA A 64 -20.18 -5.56 -3.07
CA ALA A 64 -19.49 -5.75 -1.80
C ALA A 64 -18.90 -7.16 -1.62
N ALA A 65 -19.44 -8.15 -2.34
CA ALA A 65 -18.94 -9.52 -2.40
C ALA A 65 -17.78 -9.73 -3.38
N CYS A 66 -17.47 -8.74 -4.23
CA CYS A 66 -16.34 -8.80 -5.15
C CYS A 66 -15.69 -7.42 -5.35
N MET A 67 -14.95 -6.96 -4.36
CA MET A 67 -14.28 -5.66 -4.43
C MET A 67 -13.17 -5.62 -5.49
N PRO A 68 -13.02 -4.51 -6.23
CA PRO A 68 -11.88 -4.31 -7.12
C PRO A 68 -10.58 -4.04 -6.34
N ASN A 69 -9.44 -4.28 -6.98
CA ASN A 69 -8.12 -3.96 -6.43
C ASN A 69 -7.94 -2.44 -6.23
N ASN A 70 -7.10 -2.05 -5.27
CA ASN A 70 -6.68 -0.67 -5.01
C ASN A 70 -7.83 0.28 -4.64
N LEU A 71 -8.76 -0.20 -3.81
CA LEU A 71 -9.92 0.56 -3.34
C LEU A 71 -9.79 0.95 -1.87
N ARG A 72 -10.17 2.20 -1.57
CA ARG A 72 -10.45 2.66 -0.21
C ARG A 72 -11.96 2.82 -0.05
N LEU A 73 -12.53 1.98 0.80
CA LEU A 73 -13.91 2.06 1.19
C LEU A 73 -14.07 3.09 2.31
N LEU A 74 -14.89 4.11 2.04
CA LEU A 74 -15.40 5.05 3.03
C LEU A 74 -16.78 4.55 3.44
N ALA A 75 -16.85 3.76 4.50
CA ALA A 75 -18.10 3.19 4.97
C ALA A 75 -18.88 4.26 5.76
N SER A 76 -20.01 4.70 5.19
CA SER A 76 -20.96 5.60 5.85
C SER A 76 -22.01 4.84 6.68
N THR A 77 -22.15 3.53 6.47
CA THR A 77 -23.08 2.63 7.16
C THR A 77 -22.37 1.37 7.67
N GLY A 78 -22.90 0.78 8.74
CA GLY A 78 -22.40 -0.49 9.31
C GLY A 78 -23.23 -1.70 8.88
N GLY A 79 -22.85 -2.90 9.31
CA GLY A 79 -23.61 -4.14 9.04
C GLY A 79 -23.52 -4.64 7.60
N ILE A 80 -22.57 -4.13 6.82
CA ILE A 80 -22.30 -4.58 5.45
C ILE A 80 -21.37 -5.80 5.48
N ASN A 81 -21.60 -6.76 4.59
CA ASN A 81 -20.65 -7.84 4.33
C ASN A 81 -19.73 -7.40 3.20
N LEU A 82 -18.45 -7.22 3.53
CA LEU A 82 -17.40 -6.87 2.59
C LEU A 82 -16.57 -8.10 2.25
N SER A 83 -15.82 -8.01 1.16
CA SER A 83 -14.86 -9.02 0.76
C SER A 83 -13.58 -8.37 0.29
N PHE A 84 -12.45 -9.04 0.52
CA PHE A 84 -11.23 -8.71 -0.20
C PHE A 84 -11.38 -9.05 -1.68
N PRO A 85 -10.63 -8.38 -2.57
CA PRO A 85 -10.60 -8.73 -4.00
C PRO A 85 -10.32 -10.22 -4.24
N VAL A 86 -11.01 -10.81 -5.23
CA VAL A 86 -10.90 -12.25 -5.57
C VAL A 86 -9.52 -12.62 -6.12
N ALA A 87 -8.97 -11.75 -6.97
CA ALA A 87 -7.71 -11.95 -7.65
C ALA A 87 -6.78 -10.73 -7.47
N PRO A 88 -6.23 -10.52 -6.27
CA PRO A 88 -5.32 -9.42 -6.02
C PRO A 88 -3.96 -9.68 -6.66
N GLU A 89 -3.43 -8.67 -7.36
CA GLU A 89 -2.03 -8.66 -7.80
C GLU A 89 -1.10 -8.36 -6.62
N ASN A 90 0.17 -8.75 -6.72
CA ASN A 90 1.16 -8.42 -5.69
C ASN A 90 1.21 -6.90 -5.46
N GLY A 91 1.22 -6.48 -4.20
CA GLY A 91 1.17 -5.06 -3.84
C GLY A 91 -0.20 -4.40 -3.97
N SER A 92 -1.27 -5.16 -4.28
CA SER A 92 -2.64 -4.61 -4.31
C SER A 92 -3.02 -4.13 -2.93
N ARG A 93 -3.74 -3.02 -2.88
CA ARG A 93 -4.15 -2.41 -1.62
C ARG A 93 -5.64 -2.42 -1.44
N PHE A 94 -6.04 -2.53 -0.19
CA PHE A 94 -7.43 -2.41 0.22
C PHE A 94 -7.46 -1.64 1.53
N SER A 95 -8.35 -0.67 1.63
CA SER A 95 -8.48 0.17 2.82
C SER A 95 -9.95 0.28 3.19
N VAL A 96 -10.24 0.18 4.48
CA VAL A 96 -11.59 0.37 5.02
C VAL A 96 -11.51 1.43 6.10
N VAL A 97 -12.36 2.44 5.97
CA VAL A 97 -12.49 3.55 6.91
C VAL A 97 -13.96 3.67 7.31
N ASP A 98 -14.23 3.51 8.60
CA ASP A 98 -15.51 3.82 9.22
C ASP A 98 -15.58 5.32 9.50
N VAL A 99 -16.22 6.06 8.60
CA VAL A 99 -16.25 7.53 8.65
C VAL A 99 -17.20 8.02 9.75
N ASN A 100 -18.28 7.28 10.02
CA ASN A 100 -19.36 7.69 10.94
C ASN A 100 -19.31 6.99 12.31
N GLY A 101 -18.34 6.12 12.56
CA GLY A 101 -18.23 5.40 13.82
C GLY A 101 -19.25 4.27 13.99
N MET A 102 -19.84 3.78 12.90
CA MET A 102 -20.99 2.86 12.93
C MET A 102 -20.59 1.41 13.24
N PHE A 103 -19.32 1.04 13.09
CA PHE A 103 -18.88 -0.36 13.21
C PHE A 103 -18.99 -0.89 14.64
N ALA A 104 -18.98 -0.02 15.66
CA ALA A 104 -19.22 -0.43 17.04
C ALA A 104 -20.66 -0.91 17.28
N ALA A 105 -21.65 -0.27 16.66
CA ALA A 105 -23.06 -0.61 16.82
C ALA A 105 -23.51 -1.68 15.81
N SER A 106 -22.98 -1.63 14.59
CA SER A 106 -23.28 -2.55 13.50
C SER A 106 -21.97 -3.06 12.88
N PRO A 107 -21.39 -4.14 13.44
CA PRO A 107 -20.12 -4.68 12.98
C PRO A 107 -20.15 -5.09 11.50
N VAL A 108 -19.01 -4.93 10.85
CA VAL A 108 -18.79 -5.29 9.45
C VAL A 108 -17.91 -6.53 9.37
N THR A 109 -18.31 -7.52 8.58
CA THR A 109 -17.48 -8.71 8.33
C THR A 109 -16.81 -8.57 6.97
N ILE A 110 -15.49 -8.74 6.94
CA ILE A 110 -14.66 -8.69 5.74
C ILE A 110 -14.20 -10.11 5.43
N SER A 111 -14.80 -10.66 4.37
CA SER A 111 -14.54 -12.02 3.88
C SER A 111 -13.16 -12.09 3.24
N ARG A 112 -12.36 -13.08 3.63
CA ARG A 112 -10.96 -13.25 3.17
C ARG A 112 -10.81 -13.68 1.70
N ASN A 113 -11.92 -14.10 1.10
CA ASN A 113 -11.99 -14.53 -0.30
C ASN A 113 -10.92 -15.58 -0.69
N GLY A 114 -10.74 -16.58 0.18
CA GLY A 114 -9.77 -17.66 -0.03
C GLY A 114 -8.32 -17.34 0.34
N ARG A 115 -7.97 -16.08 0.65
CA ARG A 115 -6.63 -15.68 1.11
C ARG A 115 -6.54 -15.64 2.64
N LYS A 116 -5.33 -15.47 3.19
CA LYS A 116 -5.14 -15.17 4.61
C LYS A 116 -5.27 -13.67 4.86
N VAL A 117 -5.65 -13.30 6.08
CA VAL A 117 -5.71 -11.89 6.52
C VAL A 117 -4.93 -11.78 7.82
N GLU A 118 -3.85 -11.01 7.82
CA GLU A 118 -2.95 -10.85 8.97
C GLU A 118 -2.45 -12.20 9.51
N GLY A 119 -2.23 -13.18 8.63
CA GLY A 119 -1.85 -14.55 8.98
C GLY A 119 -3.00 -15.44 9.46
N ALA A 120 -4.19 -14.88 9.71
CA ALA A 120 -5.39 -15.63 10.10
C ALA A 120 -6.07 -16.29 8.90
N VAL A 121 -6.69 -17.45 9.16
CA VAL A 121 -7.52 -18.20 8.19
C VAL A 121 -9.02 -17.96 8.40
N ALA A 122 -9.39 -17.09 9.34
CA ALA A 122 -10.74 -16.64 9.60
C ALA A 122 -11.02 -15.31 8.89
N ASP A 123 -12.30 -15.00 8.69
CA ASP A 123 -12.72 -13.68 8.23
C ASP A 123 -12.48 -12.62 9.31
N LEU A 124 -12.29 -11.38 8.87
CA LEU A 124 -12.01 -10.28 9.78
C LEU A 124 -13.31 -9.56 10.16
N THR A 125 -13.56 -9.37 11.45
CA THR A 125 -14.68 -8.57 11.93
C THR A 125 -14.19 -7.20 12.40
N ALA A 126 -14.70 -6.15 11.77
CA ALA A 126 -14.47 -4.77 12.17
C ALA A 126 -15.64 -4.31 13.05
N ASN A 127 -15.40 -4.17 14.36
CA ASN A 127 -16.40 -3.92 15.40
C ASN A 127 -16.07 -2.72 16.29
N THR A 128 -15.19 -1.83 15.84
CA THR A 128 -14.71 -0.68 16.62
C THR A 128 -15.11 0.62 15.92
N ALA A 129 -15.59 1.61 16.65
CA ALA A 129 -15.95 2.91 16.08
C ALA A 129 -14.71 3.63 15.54
N GLY A 130 -14.81 4.19 14.33
CA GLY A 130 -13.68 4.88 13.69
C GLY A 130 -12.60 3.92 13.18
N PHE A 131 -12.97 2.66 12.93
CA PHE A 131 -12.08 1.66 12.35
C PHE A 131 -11.41 2.20 11.08
N ASN A 132 -10.08 2.26 11.07
CA ASN A 132 -9.30 2.64 9.91
C ASN A 132 -8.17 1.63 9.74
N ARG A 133 -8.21 0.86 8.66
CA ARG A 133 -7.14 -0.09 8.38
C ARG A 133 -6.88 -0.21 6.89
N THR A 134 -5.61 -0.25 6.55
CA THR A 134 -5.15 -0.50 5.18
C THR A 134 -4.29 -1.76 5.14
N TRP A 135 -4.57 -2.60 4.15
CA TRP A 135 -3.82 -3.82 3.86
C TRP A 135 -3.14 -3.73 2.52
N MET A 136 -2.05 -4.47 2.40
CA MET A 136 -1.37 -4.75 1.15
C MET A 136 -1.27 -6.26 0.95
N TYR A 137 -1.58 -6.71 -0.26
CA TYR A 137 -1.52 -8.11 -0.63
C TYR A 137 -0.10 -8.55 -0.94
N ARG A 138 0.29 -9.66 -0.33
CA ARG A 138 1.55 -10.37 -0.54
C ARG A 138 1.31 -11.64 -1.33
N ALA A 139 1.73 -11.64 -2.58
CA ALA A 139 1.55 -12.79 -3.47
C ALA A 139 2.42 -14.01 -3.07
N ASP A 140 3.56 -13.78 -2.39
CA ASP A 140 4.46 -14.82 -1.91
C ASP A 140 3.88 -15.67 -0.76
N LEU A 141 3.03 -15.06 0.07
CA LEU A 141 2.39 -15.72 1.23
C LEU A 141 0.89 -15.97 1.04
N ALA A 142 0.32 -15.44 -0.04
CA ALA A 142 -1.14 -15.36 -0.25
C ALA A 142 -1.87 -14.74 0.97
N ASP A 143 -1.30 -13.65 1.50
CA ASP A 143 -1.73 -13.01 2.75
C ASP A 143 -1.93 -11.50 2.57
N TRP A 144 -2.99 -10.97 3.19
CA TRP A 144 -3.22 -9.54 3.32
C TRP A 144 -2.55 -9.04 4.60
N ARG A 145 -1.46 -8.29 4.44
CA ARG A 145 -0.73 -7.73 5.58
C ARG A 145 -1.21 -6.32 5.89
N ARG A 146 -1.45 -6.03 7.17
CA ARG A 146 -1.73 -4.67 7.64
C ARG A 146 -0.51 -3.78 7.41
N VAL A 147 -0.75 -2.56 6.96
CA VAL A 147 0.30 -1.57 6.65
C VAL A 147 0.18 -0.30 7.51
N THR A 148 -0.99 -0.06 8.08
CA THR A 148 -1.27 1.09 8.95
C THR A 148 -1.17 0.72 10.43
N GLU A 149 -0.74 1.67 11.25
CA GLU A 149 -0.66 1.56 12.72
C GLU A 149 0.14 0.32 13.19
N LEU A 150 1.34 0.16 12.64
CA LEU A 150 2.24 -0.92 13.03
C LEU A 150 2.82 -0.64 14.42
N SER A 151 2.96 -1.69 15.20
CA SER A 151 3.68 -1.70 16.49
C SER A 151 5.14 -2.12 16.30
N SER A 152 6.01 -1.86 17.28
CA SER A 152 7.42 -2.25 17.17
C SER A 152 7.62 -3.77 17.13
N ASN A 153 6.70 -4.53 17.72
CA ASN A 153 6.73 -6.00 17.72
C ASN A 153 6.06 -6.62 16.49
N ASP A 154 5.41 -5.82 15.65
CA ASP A 154 4.76 -6.32 14.45
C ASP A 154 5.83 -6.76 13.44
N GLU A 155 5.56 -7.87 12.76
CA GLU A 155 6.37 -8.33 11.64
C GLU A 155 6.28 -7.34 10.48
N PHE A 156 7.40 -7.06 9.83
CA PHE A 156 7.42 -6.13 8.70
C PHE A 156 6.47 -6.61 7.58
N PRO A 157 5.55 -5.75 7.09
CA PRO A 157 4.50 -6.20 6.19
C PRO A 157 4.96 -6.39 4.74
N LEU A 158 6.17 -5.97 4.36
CA LEU A 158 6.71 -6.18 3.01
C LEU A 158 7.65 -7.39 2.95
N ALA A 159 8.10 -7.73 1.76
CA ALA A 159 9.07 -8.80 1.57
C ALA A 159 10.45 -8.39 2.09
N ARG A 160 11.27 -9.39 2.42
CA ARG A 160 12.61 -9.19 3.01
C ARG A 160 13.51 -8.29 2.16
N ASP A 161 13.44 -8.42 0.85
CA ASP A 161 14.26 -7.63 -0.08
C ASP A 161 13.92 -6.13 -0.06
N CYS A 162 12.79 -5.74 0.55
CA CYS A 162 12.39 -4.36 0.73
C CYS A 162 12.82 -3.78 2.09
N GLU A 163 13.32 -4.61 3.02
CA GLU A 163 13.73 -4.16 4.36
C GLU A 163 14.87 -3.14 4.27
N ASP A 164 15.92 -3.43 3.50
CA ASP A 164 17.06 -2.52 3.27
C ASP A 164 16.61 -1.15 2.75
N ALA A 165 15.61 -1.12 1.86
CA ALA A 165 15.06 0.12 1.34
C ALA A 165 14.44 0.97 2.45
N PHE A 166 13.64 0.35 3.32
CA PHE A 166 12.99 1.04 4.42
C PHE A 166 13.99 1.46 5.50
N THR A 167 15.01 0.65 5.78
CA THR A 167 16.10 0.99 6.70
C THR A 167 16.81 2.27 6.24
N VAL A 168 17.28 2.32 4.98
CA VAL A 168 17.99 3.49 4.43
C VAL A 168 17.08 4.71 4.38
N MET A 169 15.82 4.55 4.00
CA MET A 169 14.84 5.64 3.93
C MET A 169 14.54 6.24 5.29
N LEU A 170 14.38 5.38 6.28
CA LEU A 170 14.16 5.80 7.66
C LEU A 170 15.42 6.49 8.21
N ALA A 171 16.61 5.96 7.93
CA ALA A 171 17.88 6.58 8.30
C ALA A 171 17.99 8.01 7.74
N MET A 172 17.69 8.21 6.45
CA MET A 172 17.68 9.54 5.85
C MET A 172 16.67 10.50 6.48
N ARG A 173 15.52 10.00 6.96
CA ARG A 173 14.49 10.82 7.62
C ARG A 173 14.79 11.11 9.09
N LEU A 174 15.57 10.27 9.75
CA LEU A 174 15.97 10.41 11.15
C LEU A 174 17.23 11.27 11.30
N ALA A 175 18.20 11.17 10.38
CA ALA A 175 19.49 11.86 10.47
C ALA A 175 19.41 13.36 10.83
N PRO A 176 18.55 14.19 10.20
CA PRO A 176 18.45 15.61 10.54
C PRO A 176 17.97 15.88 11.97
N THR A 177 17.24 14.93 12.56
CA THR A 177 16.70 15.06 13.93
C THR A 177 17.76 14.74 14.97
N ASP A 178 18.62 13.78 14.67
CA ASP A 178 19.70 13.36 15.57
C ASP A 178 20.99 14.18 15.35
N GLY A 179 20.92 15.25 14.54
CA GLY A 179 22.07 16.11 14.24
C GLY A 179 23.14 15.46 13.38
N ALA A 180 22.83 14.32 12.75
CA ALA A 180 23.73 13.58 11.88
C ALA A 180 23.59 14.02 10.42
N SER A 181 24.68 13.99 9.66
CA SER A 181 24.67 14.21 8.22
C SER A 181 24.53 12.88 7.48
N VAL A 182 23.68 12.88 6.44
CA VAL A 182 23.55 11.72 5.56
C VAL A 182 24.81 11.63 4.69
N GLN A 183 25.49 10.49 4.73
CA GLN A 183 26.68 10.25 3.92
C GLN A 183 26.32 10.03 2.44
N GLY A 184 27.24 10.37 1.54
CA GLY A 184 27.03 10.22 0.09
C GLY A 184 26.71 8.78 -0.33
N GLU A 185 27.31 7.79 0.34
CA GLU A 185 27.06 6.37 0.10
C GLU A 185 25.60 5.97 0.41
N THR A 186 25.06 6.43 1.53
CA THR A 186 23.66 6.22 1.93
C THR A 186 22.69 6.81 0.90
N THR A 187 23.02 7.94 0.27
CA THR A 187 22.16 8.52 -0.79
C THR A 187 22.12 7.67 -2.07
N VAL A 188 23.22 7.01 -2.42
CA VAL A 188 23.27 6.08 -3.56
C VAL A 188 22.52 4.78 -3.23
N ALA A 189 22.69 4.27 -2.02
CA ALA A 189 21.94 3.12 -1.52
C ALA A 189 20.43 3.38 -1.57
N PHE A 190 19.99 4.57 -1.17
CA PHE A 190 18.59 5.00 -1.25
C PHE A 190 18.03 4.94 -2.67
N GLN A 191 18.75 5.51 -3.66
CA GLN A 191 18.29 5.50 -5.05
C GLN A 191 18.13 4.08 -5.60
N ARG A 192 19.07 3.19 -5.29
CA ARG A 192 19.00 1.77 -5.69
C ARG A 192 17.82 1.06 -5.04
N ALA A 193 17.66 1.24 -3.73
CA ALA A 193 16.62 0.58 -2.96
C ALA A 193 15.21 1.06 -3.37
N GLN A 194 15.07 2.36 -3.68
CA GLN A 194 13.84 2.91 -4.24
C GLN A 194 13.51 2.32 -5.63
N GLY A 195 14.53 2.12 -6.48
CA GLY A 195 14.37 1.47 -7.78
C GLY A 195 13.87 0.02 -7.66
N ALA A 196 14.47 -0.76 -6.75
CA ALA A 196 14.06 -2.14 -6.48
C ALA A 196 12.63 -2.24 -5.94
N LEU A 197 12.27 -1.35 -5.01
CA LEU A 197 10.93 -1.27 -4.43
C LEU A 197 9.86 -1.01 -5.49
N ARG A 198 10.11 -0.03 -6.38
CA ARG A 198 9.22 0.32 -7.49
C ARG A 198 9.09 -0.81 -8.52
N ALA A 199 10.20 -1.46 -8.85
CA ALA A 199 10.19 -2.54 -9.84
C ALA A 199 9.35 -3.73 -9.36
N ARG A 200 9.43 -4.09 -8.07
CA ARG A 200 8.72 -5.24 -7.50
C ARG A 200 7.20 -5.03 -7.42
N HIS A 201 6.78 -3.83 -7.05
CA HIS A 201 5.37 -3.52 -6.80
C HIS A 201 4.69 -2.81 -7.97
N ARG A 202 5.30 -2.87 -9.15
CA ARG A 202 4.70 -2.38 -10.39
C ARG A 202 3.53 -3.27 -10.79
N GLN A 203 2.34 -2.68 -10.87
CA GLN A 203 1.12 -3.35 -11.32
C GLN A 203 0.85 -3.07 -12.78
N VAL A 204 0.22 -4.03 -13.45
CA VAL A 204 -0.15 -3.90 -14.87
C VAL A 204 -1.62 -3.52 -14.93
N ARG A 205 -1.90 -2.25 -15.16
CA ARG A 205 -3.27 -1.79 -15.38
C ARG A 205 -3.65 -1.95 -16.85
N ASN A 206 -4.39 -3.02 -17.15
CA ASN A 206 -5.02 -3.18 -18.46
C ASN A 206 -6.18 -2.18 -18.58
N VAL A 207 -5.96 -1.11 -19.35
CA VAL A 207 -7.04 -0.19 -19.72
C VAL A 207 -7.75 -0.77 -20.94
N TYR A 208 -8.99 -1.20 -20.75
CA TYR A 208 -9.86 -1.54 -21.87
C TYR A 208 -10.18 -0.27 -22.65
N VAL A 209 -9.64 -0.17 -23.85
CA VAL A 209 -10.03 0.88 -24.79
C VAL A 209 -11.34 0.44 -25.42
N ASP A 210 -12.32 1.35 -25.50
CA ASP A 210 -13.55 1.09 -26.24
C ASP A 210 -13.17 0.69 -27.69
N PRO A 211 -13.58 -0.50 -28.16
CA PRO A 211 -13.24 -0.97 -29.50
C PRO A 211 -13.68 0.00 -30.61
N VAL A 212 -14.67 0.86 -30.38
CA VAL A 212 -15.10 1.91 -31.33
C VAL A 212 -14.03 2.99 -31.50
N LEU A 213 -13.30 3.35 -30.44
CA LEU A 213 -12.20 4.33 -30.51
C LEU A 213 -10.98 3.77 -31.24
N THR A 214 -10.69 2.48 -31.09
CA THR A 214 -9.59 1.82 -31.83
C THR A 214 -9.87 1.64 -33.32
N ARG A 215 -11.14 1.73 -33.76
CA ARG A 215 -11.54 1.56 -35.17
C ARG A 215 -11.59 2.86 -35.97
N ARG A 216 -11.35 4.03 -35.37
CA ARG A 216 -11.32 5.34 -36.08
C ARG A 216 -9.98 5.65 -36.76
N GLY A 217 -9.34 4.64 -37.36
CA GLY A 217 -8.05 4.76 -38.04
C GLY A 217 -8.10 4.78 -39.57
N TYR A 218 -9.27 4.65 -40.21
CA TYR A 218 -9.39 4.84 -41.66
C TYR A 218 -10.24 6.09 -41.92
N GLN A 219 -9.56 7.23 -42.14
CA GLN A 219 -10.11 8.27 -43.00
C GLN A 219 -10.41 7.60 -44.34
N ALA A 220 -11.67 7.29 -44.59
CA ALA A 220 -12.12 6.96 -45.92
C ALA A 220 -11.94 8.24 -46.75
N PHE A 221 -10.86 8.32 -47.53
CA PHE A 221 -10.82 9.23 -48.65
C PHE A 221 -12.06 8.91 -49.51
N PRO A 222 -12.90 9.91 -49.87
CA PRO A 222 -13.99 9.67 -50.79
C PRO A 222 -13.39 9.10 -52.08
N GLN A 223 -13.78 7.88 -52.45
CA GLN A 223 -13.42 7.31 -53.74
C GLN A 223 -13.95 8.25 -54.84
N GLY A 224 -13.05 9.00 -55.49
CA GLY A 224 -13.46 9.82 -56.64
C GLY A 224 -12.59 11.01 -57.04
N LEU A 225 -11.57 11.42 -56.28
CA LEU A 225 -10.72 12.57 -56.67
C LEU A 225 -9.25 12.15 -56.75
N ASN A 226 -8.84 11.74 -57.96
CA ASN A 226 -7.43 11.59 -58.33
C ASN A 226 -6.80 12.99 -58.45
N PRO A 227 -5.78 13.35 -57.65
CA PRO A 227 -5.25 14.72 -57.62
C PRO A 227 -4.15 15.00 -58.65
N TRP A 228 -3.89 14.09 -59.61
CA TRP A 228 -2.82 14.27 -60.59
C TRP A 228 -3.35 14.37 -62.02
N PRO A 229 -3.14 15.51 -62.71
CA PRO A 229 -3.40 15.62 -64.14
C PRO A 229 -2.30 14.86 -64.92
N ARG A 230 -2.67 14.26 -66.05
CA ARG A 230 -1.72 13.70 -67.02
C ARG A 230 -0.96 14.80 -67.73
#